data_AF-A0A1Y1HKE8-F1
#
_entry.id   AF-A0A1Y1HKE8-F1
#
_cell.length_a   1.000
_cell.length_b   1.000
_cell.length_c   1.000
_cell.angle_alpha   90.00
_cell.angle_beta   90.00
_cell.angle_gamma   90.00
#
_symmetry.space_group_name_H-M   'P 1'
#
loop_
_entity.id
_entity.type
_entity.pdbx_description
1 polymer ?
#
loop_
_entity_poly.entity_id
_entity_poly.type
_entity_poly.pdbx_seq_one_letter_code
_entity_poly.pdbx_strand_id
1 'polypeptide(L)'
;MAATQPGATAMCWGCGLEVALPGPTATFKCGWCGAITLERQQPRSDPRCVKWFWLRDLATSSALVLLILLIIGGGVAAIFPVVFPSFSTPTFYLHSAIVCLVTFNIFFNFWAAAKGSPGTVPPLPFGSASLAPQGALDDCTFCVQCEQPKPSRAHHCRACRACVMGMDHHCPFIANCVGADNQRAFMLLLLYAILGCTYAMCMGTWALYKLLPELTAVSRAGRELWSGFPDKIPTIRDVLGLLLLVRVRVSVRLVASFYLTFMSFGVVIGAGFLLKQQLEGIFLGETAIDVMRRVPVVVTGDIVPGRVVESTWAGRLRKLDRVLGKGRGGRWWHWLLPRWPRTGQFSEHKKAG
;
A
#
# COMPACT_ATOMS: atom_id res chain seq x y z
N MET A 1 14.16 -24.17 -61.47
CA MET A 1 12.93 -23.97 -60.68
C MET A 1 13.33 -24.09 -59.21
N ALA A 2 13.52 -22.96 -58.55
CA ALA A 2 13.82 -22.96 -57.12
C ALA A 2 12.54 -23.35 -56.38
N ALA A 3 12.55 -24.49 -55.70
CA ALA A 3 11.48 -24.88 -54.81
C ALA A 3 11.40 -23.83 -53.70
N THR A 4 10.37 -22.97 -53.73
CA THR A 4 9.99 -22.13 -52.61
C THR A 4 9.72 -23.06 -51.43
N GLN A 5 10.58 -22.98 -50.40
CA GLN A 5 10.29 -23.67 -49.15
C GLN A 5 8.90 -23.24 -48.67
N PRO A 6 8.07 -24.16 -48.14
CA PRO A 6 6.80 -23.78 -47.55
C PRO A 6 7.09 -22.75 -46.46
N GLY A 7 6.53 -21.55 -46.59
CA GLY A 7 6.65 -20.51 -45.57
C GLY A 7 6.19 -21.07 -44.23
N ALA A 8 6.94 -20.81 -43.17
CA ALA A 8 6.56 -21.26 -41.83
C ALA A 8 5.17 -20.70 -41.49
N THR A 9 4.24 -21.55 -41.05
CA THR A 9 2.94 -21.11 -40.56
C THR A 9 2.92 -21.09 -39.05
N ALA A 10 2.24 -20.11 -38.46
CA ALA A 10 2.04 -20.02 -37.02
C ALA A 10 0.62 -19.59 -36.71
N MET A 11 0.02 -20.16 -35.66
CA MET A 11 -1.30 -19.72 -35.21
C MET A 11 -1.19 -18.44 -34.39
N CYS A 12 -2.04 -17.46 -34.70
CA CYS A 12 -2.16 -16.24 -33.91
C CYS A 12 -2.74 -16.56 -32.53
N TRP A 13 -2.09 -16.07 -31.47
CA TRP A 13 -2.58 -16.24 -30.10
C TRP A 13 -3.99 -15.65 -29.88
N GLY A 14 -4.26 -14.48 -30.47
CA GLY A 14 -5.49 -13.72 -30.26
C GLY A 14 -6.72 -14.31 -30.95
N CYS A 15 -6.69 -14.38 -32.29
CA CYS A 15 -7.83 -14.81 -33.10
C CYS A 15 -7.79 -16.29 -33.52
N GLY A 16 -6.70 -17.02 -33.25
CA GLY A 16 -6.55 -18.42 -33.64
C GLY A 16 -6.33 -18.67 -35.13
N LEU A 17 -6.26 -17.63 -35.97
CA LEU A 17 -6.00 -17.76 -37.40
C LEU A 17 -4.57 -18.24 -37.65
N GLU A 18 -4.42 -19.13 -38.63
CA GLU A 18 -3.11 -19.54 -39.16
C GLU A 18 -2.56 -18.43 -40.06
N VAL A 19 -1.34 -17.97 -39.77
CA VAL A 19 -0.68 -16.88 -40.47
C VAL A 19 0.58 -17.41 -41.13
N ALA A 20 0.73 -17.17 -42.43
CA ALA A 20 1.95 -17.47 -43.17
C ALA A 20 3.04 -16.43 -42.83
N LEU A 21 4.20 -16.89 -42.38
CA LEU A 21 5.33 -16.06 -42.03
C LEU A 21 6.36 -16.04 -43.17
N PRO A 22 7.00 -14.88 -43.44
CA PRO A 22 8.04 -14.75 -44.46
C PRO A 22 9.35 -15.48 -44.11
N GLY A 23 9.45 -16.07 -42.91
CA GLY A 23 10.58 -16.87 -42.43
C GLY A 23 10.34 -17.34 -40.98
N PRO A 24 11.26 -18.16 -40.41
CA PRO A 24 11.19 -18.59 -39.02
C PRO A 24 11.44 -17.40 -38.09
N THR A 25 10.37 -16.70 -37.73
CA THR A 25 10.42 -15.54 -36.83
C THR A 25 9.79 -15.90 -35.50
N ALA A 26 10.56 -15.76 -34.42
CA ALA A 26 10.10 -16.10 -33.07
C ALA A 26 9.01 -15.15 -32.53
N THR A 27 8.67 -14.07 -33.25
CA THR A 27 7.66 -13.08 -32.85
C THR A 27 7.00 -12.44 -34.05
N PHE A 28 5.66 -12.39 -34.09
CA PHE A 28 4.92 -11.66 -35.12
C PHE A 28 3.69 -10.93 -34.54
N LYS A 29 3.25 -9.86 -35.22
CA LYS A 29 2.00 -9.13 -34.91
C LYS A 29 0.92 -9.51 -35.95
N CYS A 30 -0.25 -9.93 -35.48
CA CYS A 30 -1.38 -10.25 -36.35
C CYS A 30 -2.01 -8.98 -36.94
N GLY A 31 -2.16 -8.91 -38.26
CA GLY A 31 -2.79 -7.77 -38.94
C GLY A 31 -4.31 -7.66 -38.75
N TRP A 32 -4.98 -8.71 -38.26
CA TRP A 32 -6.43 -8.70 -38.01
C TRP A 32 -6.78 -8.24 -36.59
N CYS A 33 -6.35 -8.98 -35.57
CA CYS A 33 -6.69 -8.67 -34.19
C CYS A 33 -5.64 -7.80 -33.48
N GLY A 34 -4.43 -7.63 -34.05
CA GLY A 34 -3.34 -6.88 -33.44
C GLY A 34 -2.48 -7.66 -32.44
N ALA A 35 -2.76 -8.95 -32.20
CA ALA A 35 -2.04 -9.74 -31.19
C ALA A 35 -0.58 -9.96 -31.57
N ILE A 36 0.33 -9.73 -30.63
CA ILE A 36 1.72 -10.17 -30.72
C ILE A 36 1.80 -11.61 -30.25
N THR A 37 2.30 -12.51 -31.10
CA THR A 37 2.49 -13.93 -30.78
C THR A 37 3.99 -14.21 -30.71
N LEU A 38 4.43 -14.89 -29.64
CA LEU A 38 5.81 -15.35 -29.48
C LEU A 38 5.84 -16.87 -29.61
N GLU A 39 6.75 -17.38 -30.43
CA GLU A 39 7.01 -18.81 -30.52
C GLU A 39 7.55 -19.33 -29.20
N ARG A 40 7.01 -20.48 -28.76
CA ARG A 40 6.98 -20.94 -27.37
C ARG A 40 8.36 -21.06 -26.73
N GLN A 41 8.84 -20.01 -26.07
CA GLN A 41 9.93 -20.13 -25.10
C GLN A 41 9.34 -20.56 -23.76
N GLN A 42 9.73 -21.74 -23.26
CA GLN A 42 9.29 -22.22 -21.95
C GLN A 42 9.60 -21.17 -20.86
N PRO A 43 8.59 -20.66 -20.13
CA PRO A 43 8.82 -19.72 -19.04
C PRO A 43 9.57 -20.43 -17.91
N ARG A 44 10.80 -19.98 -17.63
CA ARG A 44 11.57 -20.44 -16.47
C ARG A 44 11.19 -19.63 -15.23
N SER A 45 10.31 -20.18 -14.40
CA SER A 45 10.15 -19.70 -13.01
C SER A 45 11.03 -20.52 -12.07
N ASP A 46 12.07 -19.92 -11.48
CA ASP A 46 12.91 -20.58 -10.47
C ASP A 46 12.11 -20.73 -9.14
N PRO A 47 11.82 -21.96 -8.68
CA PRO A 47 11.07 -22.20 -7.44
C PRO A 47 11.72 -21.59 -6.19
N ARG A 48 13.05 -21.47 -6.15
CA ARG A 48 13.78 -20.86 -5.03
C ARG A 48 13.48 -19.36 -4.93
N CYS A 49 13.40 -18.70 -6.08
CA CYS A 49 13.06 -17.28 -6.17
C CYS A 49 11.65 -17.00 -5.65
N VAL A 50 10.68 -17.87 -5.95
CA VAL A 50 9.30 -17.77 -5.48
C VAL A 50 9.21 -17.91 -3.96
N LYS A 51 9.87 -18.93 -3.39
CA LYS A 51 9.90 -19.14 -1.93
C LYS A 51 10.51 -17.94 -1.20
N TRP A 52 11.57 -17.35 -1.75
CA TRP A 52 12.22 -16.18 -1.16
C TRP A 52 11.30 -14.97 -1.10
N PHE A 53 10.59 -14.64 -2.20
CA PHE A 53 9.62 -13.55 -2.20
C PHE A 53 8.52 -13.77 -1.17
N TRP A 54 7.97 -14.98 -1.09
CA TRP A 54 6.93 -15.29 -0.12
C TRP A 54 7.40 -15.15 1.33
N LEU A 55 8.58 -15.67 1.68
CA LEU A 55 9.14 -15.54 3.03
C LEU A 55 9.41 -14.08 3.41
N ARG A 56 10.00 -13.31 2.50
CA ARG A 56 10.25 -11.87 2.69
C ARG A 56 8.96 -11.11 2.92
N ASP A 57 7.96 -11.35 2.07
CA ASP A 57 6.68 -10.65 2.14
C ASP A 57 5.92 -11.02 3.42
N LEU A 58 5.95 -12.30 3.82
CA LEU A 58 5.37 -12.73 5.10
C LEU A 58 6.06 -12.06 6.29
N ALA A 59 7.39 -12.03 6.32
CA ALA A 59 8.15 -11.43 7.42
C ALA A 59 7.90 -9.91 7.51
N THR A 60 7.95 -9.20 6.39
CA THR A 60 7.75 -7.74 6.34
C THR A 60 6.30 -7.35 6.65
N SER A 61 5.32 -8.10 6.14
CA SER A 61 3.92 -7.88 6.46
C SER A 61 3.60 -8.17 7.94
N SER A 62 4.17 -9.24 8.50
CA SER A 62 4.02 -9.56 9.93
C SER A 62 4.65 -8.49 10.81
N ALA A 63 5.85 -8.00 10.46
CA ALA A 63 6.51 -6.92 11.18
C ALA A 63 5.69 -5.62 11.17
N LEU A 64 5.04 -5.29 10.05
CA LEU A 64 4.14 -4.13 9.97
C LEU A 64 2.91 -4.31 10.87
N VAL A 65 2.27 -5.48 10.86
CA VAL A 65 1.12 -5.75 11.73
C VAL A 65 1.51 -5.66 13.21
N LEU A 66 2.67 -6.21 13.58
CA LEU A 66 3.20 -6.08 14.94
C LEU A 66 3.48 -4.62 15.33
N LEU A 67 4.02 -3.81 14.41
CA LEU A 67 4.20 -2.37 14.64
C LEU A 67 2.87 -1.65 14.86
N ILE A 68 1.85 -1.95 14.04
CA ILE A 68 0.49 -1.38 14.18
C ILE A 68 -0.09 -1.75 15.55
N LEU A 69 -0.01 -3.03 15.94
CA LEU A 69 -0.50 -3.51 17.24
C LEU A 69 0.27 -2.89 18.41
N LEU A 70 1.59 -2.71 18.27
CA LEU A 70 2.42 -2.07 19.28
C LEU A 70 2.03 -0.60 19.48
N ILE A 71 1.82 0.16 18.39
CA ILE A 71 1.43 1.58 18.49
C ILE A 71 0.04 1.71 19.10
N ILE A 72 -0.94 0.95 18.62
CA ILE A 72 -2.34 1.04 19.09
C ILE A 72 -2.46 0.50 20.52
N GLY A 73 -2.03 -0.74 20.74
CA GLY A 73 -2.11 -1.40 22.04
C GLY A 73 -1.21 -0.75 23.10
N GLY A 74 0.02 -0.39 22.71
CA GLY A 74 0.93 0.36 23.58
C GLY A 74 0.38 1.74 23.93
N GLY A 75 -0.24 2.46 22.99
CA GLY A 75 -0.89 3.73 23.25
C GLY A 75 -2.05 3.59 24.25
N VAL A 76 -2.93 2.61 24.06
CA VAL A 76 -4.03 2.35 25.00
C VAL A 76 -3.51 1.89 26.38
N ALA A 77 -2.45 1.11 26.44
CA ALA A 77 -1.92 0.61 27.72
C ALA A 77 -1.08 1.65 28.50
N ALA A 78 -0.27 2.46 27.80
CA ALA A 78 0.68 3.37 28.42
C ALA A 78 0.15 4.82 28.52
N ILE A 79 -0.58 5.31 27.50
CA ILE A 79 -0.97 6.72 27.38
C ILE A 79 -2.36 6.95 27.99
N PHE A 80 -3.36 6.11 27.67
CA PHE A 80 -4.74 6.35 28.11
C PHE A 80 -4.89 6.45 29.63
N PRO A 81 -4.27 5.59 30.47
CA PRO A 81 -4.40 5.70 31.92
C PRO A 81 -3.76 6.96 32.51
N VAL A 82 -2.84 7.60 31.78
CA VAL A 82 -2.19 8.86 32.20
C VAL A 82 -3.07 10.05 31.80
N VAL A 83 -3.62 10.03 30.59
CA VAL A 83 -4.41 11.14 30.05
C VAL A 83 -5.85 11.14 30.57
N PHE A 84 -6.42 9.96 30.83
CA PHE A 84 -7.79 9.77 31.31
C PHE A 84 -7.79 8.95 32.61
N PRO A 85 -7.57 9.58 33.77
CA PRO A 85 -7.59 8.90 35.06
C PRO A 85 -8.96 8.32 35.43
N SER A 86 -10.04 8.79 34.80
CA SER A 86 -11.41 8.35 35.07
C SER A 86 -12.13 7.98 33.78
N PHE A 87 -12.62 6.73 33.73
CA PHE A 87 -13.30 6.14 32.57
C PHE A 87 -14.72 6.67 32.33
N SER A 88 -15.27 7.45 33.26
CA SER A 88 -16.63 7.97 33.21
C SER A 88 -16.76 9.33 32.53
N THR A 89 -15.67 9.89 32.00
CA THR A 89 -15.69 11.23 31.38
C THR A 89 -16.13 11.17 29.91
N PRO A 90 -16.96 12.13 29.43
CA PRO A 90 -17.31 12.22 28.00
C PRO A 90 -16.08 12.26 27.08
N THR A 91 -15.01 12.90 27.53
CA THR A 91 -13.73 12.98 26.82
C THR A 91 -13.11 11.59 26.62
N PHE A 92 -13.13 10.72 27.63
CA PHE A 92 -12.63 9.34 27.49
C PHE A 92 -13.40 8.58 26.41
N TYR A 93 -14.73 8.67 26.39
CA TYR A 93 -15.56 8.00 25.40
C TYR A 93 -15.33 8.55 23.98
N LEU A 94 -15.20 9.87 23.83
CA LEU A 94 -14.89 10.50 22.54
C LEU A 94 -13.55 10.00 21.99
N HIS A 95 -12.50 10.03 22.79
CA HIS A 95 -11.16 9.59 22.37
C HIS A 95 -11.11 8.08 22.10
N SER A 96 -11.86 7.28 22.86
CA SER A 96 -12.02 5.85 22.60
C SER A 96 -12.71 5.60 21.26
N ALA A 97 -13.79 6.32 20.96
CA ALA A 97 -14.48 6.22 19.69
C ALA A 97 -13.58 6.62 18.49
N ILE A 98 -12.77 7.68 18.65
CA ILE A 98 -11.78 8.09 17.64
C ILE A 98 -10.76 6.97 17.40
N VAL A 99 -10.18 6.40 18.47
CA VAL A 99 -9.22 5.29 18.35
C VAL A 99 -9.86 4.08 17.70
N CYS A 100 -11.08 3.70 18.08
CA CYS A 100 -11.80 2.60 17.45
C CYS A 100 -12.03 2.85 15.94
N LEU A 101 -12.47 4.06 15.56
CA LEU A 101 -12.72 4.41 14.17
C LEU A 101 -11.43 4.36 13.32
N VAL A 102 -10.35 4.94 13.82
CA VAL A 102 -9.05 4.94 13.14
C VAL A 102 -8.50 3.53 13.04
N THR A 103 -8.56 2.76 14.13
CA THR A 103 -8.13 1.35 14.19
C THR A 103 -8.87 0.50 13.17
N PHE A 104 -10.21 0.61 13.14
CA PHE A 104 -11.03 -0.09 12.16
C PHE A 104 -10.61 0.23 10.72
N ASN A 105 -10.39 1.51 10.42
CA ASN A 105 -9.97 1.91 9.07
C ASN A 105 -8.55 1.45 8.71
N ILE A 106 -7.59 1.46 9.65
CA ILE A 106 -6.24 0.92 9.42
C ILE A 106 -6.33 -0.57 9.07
N PHE A 107 -7.01 -1.37 9.89
CA PHE A 107 -7.11 -2.81 9.65
C PHE A 107 -7.92 -3.16 8.41
N PHE A 108 -9.05 -2.47 8.19
CA PHE A 108 -9.86 -2.69 6.99
C PHE A 108 -9.07 -2.38 5.73
N ASN A 109 -8.42 -1.21 5.64
CA ASN A 109 -7.70 -0.81 4.44
C ASN A 109 -6.42 -1.62 4.24
N PHE A 110 -5.74 -2.04 5.32
CA PHE A 110 -4.66 -3.01 5.25
C PHE A 110 -5.12 -4.32 4.63
N TRP A 111 -6.22 -4.89 5.15
CA TRP A 111 -6.77 -6.15 4.66
C TRP A 111 -7.25 -6.04 3.20
N ALA A 112 -7.95 -4.96 2.87
CA ALA A 112 -8.41 -4.66 1.52
C ALA A 112 -7.24 -4.50 0.53
N ALA A 113 -6.15 -3.84 0.92
CA ALA A 113 -4.96 -3.72 0.06
C ALA A 113 -4.23 -5.07 -0.08
N ALA A 114 -4.08 -5.82 1.02
CA ALA A 114 -3.34 -7.07 1.07
C ALA A 114 -4.07 -8.25 0.38
N LYS A 115 -5.40 -8.29 0.46
CA LYS A 115 -6.21 -9.42 -0.05
C LYS A 115 -7.10 -9.05 -1.23
N GLY A 116 -7.39 -7.77 -1.43
CA GLY A 116 -8.11 -7.31 -2.62
C GLY A 116 -7.29 -7.56 -3.89
N SER A 117 -7.99 -7.79 -5.00
CA SER A 117 -7.34 -7.88 -6.30
C SER A 117 -6.60 -6.57 -6.59
N PRO A 118 -5.32 -6.62 -7.00
CA PRO A 118 -4.62 -5.42 -7.46
C PRO A 118 -5.02 -5.02 -8.89
N GLY A 119 -5.98 -5.71 -9.51
CA GLY A 119 -6.29 -5.60 -10.94
C GLY A 119 -5.56 -6.65 -11.75
N THR A 120 -5.48 -7.89 -11.24
CA THR A 120 -4.87 -9.00 -11.96
C THR A 120 -5.56 -9.22 -13.31
N VAL A 121 -4.78 -9.27 -14.39
CA VAL A 121 -5.28 -9.61 -15.73
C VAL A 121 -5.72 -11.07 -15.71
N PRO A 122 -7.00 -11.38 -15.94
CA PRO A 122 -7.49 -12.75 -15.92
C PRO A 122 -6.80 -13.57 -17.02
N PRO A 123 -6.56 -14.87 -16.80
CA PRO A 123 -6.09 -15.76 -17.86
C PRO A 123 -7.08 -15.75 -19.03
N LEU A 124 -6.59 -15.41 -20.21
CA LEU A 124 -7.39 -15.39 -21.43
C LEU A 124 -7.13 -16.69 -22.21
N PRO A 125 -8.16 -17.41 -22.66
CA PRO A 125 -7.96 -18.59 -23.47
C PRO A 125 -7.41 -18.20 -24.84
N PHE A 126 -6.53 -19.05 -25.37
CA PHE A 126 -6.01 -18.94 -26.73
C PHE A 126 -7.19 -18.88 -27.73
N GLY A 127 -7.15 -17.96 -28.68
CA GLY A 127 -8.19 -17.85 -29.71
C GLY A 127 -9.56 -17.41 -29.18
N SER A 128 -9.65 -16.78 -28.00
CA SER A 128 -10.94 -16.37 -27.43
C SER A 128 -11.75 -15.47 -28.37
N ALA A 129 -13.02 -15.79 -28.61
CA ALA A 129 -13.93 -14.99 -29.43
C ALA A 129 -14.10 -13.54 -28.92
N SER A 130 -13.92 -13.31 -27.61
CA SER A 130 -13.92 -11.96 -27.01
C SER A 130 -12.74 -11.08 -27.43
N LEU A 131 -11.70 -11.67 -28.03
CA LEU A 131 -10.48 -11.01 -28.51
C LEU A 131 -10.38 -11.04 -30.05
N ALA A 132 -11.39 -11.60 -30.72
CA ALA A 132 -11.50 -11.72 -32.17
C ALA A 132 -11.97 -10.45 -32.92
N PRO A 133 -12.56 -9.39 -32.30
CA PRO A 133 -12.88 -8.17 -33.04
C PRO A 133 -11.62 -7.55 -33.66
N GLN A 134 -11.78 -6.96 -34.84
CA GLN A 134 -10.69 -6.33 -35.57
C GLN A 134 -10.03 -5.23 -34.71
N GLY A 135 -8.71 -5.27 -34.59
CA GLY A 135 -7.92 -4.33 -33.78
C GLY A 135 -8.07 -4.45 -32.25
N ALA A 136 -8.77 -5.46 -31.72
CA ALA A 136 -9.03 -5.59 -30.28
C ALA A 136 -7.77 -5.64 -29.40
N LEU A 137 -6.62 -6.03 -29.97
CA LEU A 137 -5.34 -6.20 -29.26
C LEU A 137 -4.25 -5.26 -29.77
N ASP A 138 -4.56 -4.22 -30.56
CA ASP A 138 -3.55 -3.33 -31.14
C ASP A 138 -2.70 -2.59 -30.10
N ASP A 139 -3.32 -2.23 -28.97
CA ASP A 139 -2.67 -1.57 -27.83
C ASP A 139 -2.07 -2.56 -26.81
N CYS A 140 -2.12 -3.86 -27.09
CA CYS A 140 -1.60 -4.89 -26.20
C CYS A 140 -0.16 -5.26 -26.58
N THR A 141 0.65 -5.47 -25.55
CA THR A 141 1.96 -6.13 -25.69
C THR A 141 1.81 -7.61 -25.33
N PHE A 142 2.86 -8.44 -25.43
CA PHE A 142 2.78 -9.84 -24.98
C PHE A 142 3.57 -10.05 -23.68
N CYS A 143 3.03 -10.84 -22.75
CA CYS A 143 3.76 -11.29 -21.57
C CYS A 143 4.26 -12.71 -21.77
N VAL A 144 5.58 -12.89 -21.89
CA VAL A 144 6.21 -14.22 -22.01
C VAL A 144 5.93 -15.10 -20.78
N GLN A 145 5.90 -14.51 -19.58
CA GLN A 145 5.73 -15.26 -18.32
C GLN A 145 4.28 -15.71 -18.08
N CYS A 146 3.29 -14.96 -18.58
CA CYS A 146 1.88 -15.33 -18.50
C CYS A 146 1.36 -15.98 -19.79
N GLU A 147 2.19 -16.04 -20.84
CA GLU A 147 1.85 -16.53 -22.18
C GLU A 147 0.54 -15.95 -22.74
N GLN A 148 0.32 -14.63 -22.57
CA GLN A 148 -0.89 -13.96 -23.04
C GLN A 148 -0.68 -12.48 -23.36
N PRO A 149 -1.59 -11.85 -24.15
CA PRO A 149 -1.65 -10.43 -24.36
C PRO A 149 -1.76 -9.70 -23.03
N LYS A 150 -0.88 -8.73 -22.87
CA LYS A 150 -0.74 -7.85 -21.73
C LYS A 150 -1.29 -6.49 -22.13
N PRO A 151 -2.45 -6.08 -21.57
CA PRO A 151 -3.05 -4.80 -21.88
C PRO A 151 -2.11 -3.61 -21.64
N SER A 152 -2.38 -2.49 -22.30
CA SER A 152 -1.70 -1.22 -22.03
C SER A 152 -1.69 -0.92 -20.53
N ARG A 153 -0.55 -0.47 -19.99
CA ARG A 153 -0.32 -0.19 -18.55
C ARG A 153 -0.33 -1.40 -17.62
N ALA A 154 -0.43 -2.62 -18.12
CA ALA A 154 -0.24 -3.82 -17.31
C ALA A 154 1.24 -4.22 -17.26
N HIS A 155 1.69 -4.66 -16.09
CA HIS A 155 3.06 -5.14 -15.88
C HIS A 155 3.06 -6.49 -15.16
N HIS A 156 3.99 -7.36 -15.54
CA HIS A 156 4.15 -8.66 -14.90
C HIS A 156 4.92 -8.50 -13.58
N CYS A 157 4.30 -8.85 -12.47
CA CYS A 157 4.96 -8.94 -11.18
C CYS A 157 5.49 -10.35 -10.96
N ARG A 158 6.81 -10.50 -10.79
CA ARG A 158 7.45 -11.80 -10.51
C ARG A 158 7.04 -12.39 -9.16
N ALA A 159 6.80 -11.54 -8.16
CA ALA A 159 6.39 -11.99 -6.83
C ALA A 159 4.94 -12.50 -6.82
N CYS A 160 4.00 -11.75 -7.44
CA CYS A 160 2.60 -12.17 -7.59
C CYS A 160 2.38 -13.20 -8.70
N ARG A 161 3.35 -13.39 -9.60
CA ARG A 161 3.29 -14.27 -10.78
C ARG A 161 2.09 -13.99 -11.69
N ALA A 162 1.76 -12.72 -11.84
CA ALA A 162 0.64 -12.29 -12.65
C ALA A 162 0.89 -10.91 -13.29
N CYS A 163 0.22 -10.65 -14.41
CA CYS A 163 0.12 -9.29 -14.93
C CYS A 163 -0.90 -8.50 -14.11
N VAL A 164 -0.53 -7.31 -13.68
CA VAL A 164 -1.36 -6.41 -12.88
C VAL A 164 -1.65 -5.15 -13.69
N MET A 165 -2.93 -4.82 -13.85
CA MET A 165 -3.41 -3.61 -14.53
C MET A 165 -3.07 -2.37 -13.73
N GLY A 166 -2.50 -1.36 -14.40
CA GLY A 166 -2.10 -0.11 -13.74
C GLY A 166 -1.15 -0.37 -12.57
N MET A 167 -0.28 -1.38 -12.70
CA MET A 167 0.65 -1.78 -11.64
C MET A 167 1.53 -0.59 -11.26
N ASP A 168 1.50 -0.24 -9.97
CA ASP A 168 2.40 0.75 -9.41
C ASP A 168 3.68 0.07 -8.92
N HIS A 169 3.53 -0.81 -7.92
CA HIS A 169 4.66 -1.59 -7.39
C HIS A 169 4.18 -2.86 -6.68
N HIS A 170 5.11 -3.79 -6.44
CA HIS A 170 4.90 -4.87 -5.47
C HIS A 170 5.31 -4.39 -4.09
N CYS A 171 4.40 -4.45 -3.12
CA CYS A 171 4.63 -3.95 -1.78
C CYS A 171 4.77 -5.11 -0.78
N PRO A 172 5.98 -5.39 -0.27
CA PRO A 172 6.20 -6.47 0.71
C PRO A 172 5.37 -6.28 1.99
N PHE A 173 5.16 -5.04 2.42
CA PHE A 173 4.42 -4.69 3.63
C PHE A 173 2.95 -5.16 3.63
N ILE A 174 2.31 -5.19 2.47
CA ILE A 174 0.94 -5.74 2.31
C ILE A 174 0.96 -7.13 1.66
N ALA A 175 2.14 -7.68 1.38
CA ALA A 175 2.34 -8.95 0.67
C ALA A 175 1.52 -9.07 -0.63
N ASN A 176 1.37 -7.96 -1.36
CA ASN A 176 0.56 -7.87 -2.58
C ASN A 176 1.07 -6.74 -3.49
N CYS A 177 0.65 -6.77 -4.75
CA CYS A 177 0.82 -5.61 -5.63
C CYS A 177 -0.12 -4.47 -5.24
N VAL A 178 0.32 -3.25 -5.49
CA VAL A 178 -0.54 -2.06 -5.59
C VAL A 178 -0.78 -1.83 -7.07
N GLY A 179 -2.04 -1.88 -7.48
CA GLY A 179 -2.47 -1.65 -8.86
C GLY A 179 -3.84 -1.01 -8.91
N ALA A 180 -4.45 -0.97 -10.09
CA ALA A 180 -5.63 -0.17 -10.36
C ALA A 180 -6.80 -0.40 -9.38
N ASP A 181 -7.08 -1.66 -9.02
CA ASP A 181 -8.28 -2.01 -8.25
C ASP A 181 -8.10 -1.81 -6.73
N ASN A 182 -6.87 -1.88 -6.19
CA ASN A 182 -6.60 -1.74 -4.76
C ASN A 182 -5.82 -0.46 -4.38
N GLN A 183 -5.48 0.41 -5.33
CA GLN A 183 -4.79 1.68 -5.08
C GLN A 183 -5.51 2.56 -4.05
N ARG A 184 -6.85 2.58 -4.08
CA ARG A 184 -7.67 3.28 -3.07
C ARG A 184 -7.37 2.77 -1.65
N ALA A 185 -7.43 1.46 -1.44
CA ALA A 185 -7.23 0.86 -0.13
C ALA A 185 -5.81 1.16 0.38
N PHE A 186 -4.81 1.10 -0.50
CA PHE A 186 -3.44 1.46 -0.16
C PHE A 186 -3.30 2.93 0.26
N MET A 187 -3.89 3.88 -0.48
CA MET A 187 -3.86 5.30 -0.10
C MET A 187 -4.58 5.58 1.22
N LEU A 188 -5.74 4.95 1.45
CA LEU A 188 -6.47 5.10 2.71
C LEU A 188 -5.71 4.48 3.89
N LEU A 189 -5.02 3.36 3.69
CA LEU A 189 -4.13 2.79 4.69
C LEU A 189 -3.05 3.81 5.11
N LEU A 190 -2.38 4.45 4.15
CA LEU A 190 -1.37 5.47 4.43
C LEU A 190 -1.98 6.69 5.16
N LEU A 191 -3.14 7.18 4.69
CA LEU A 191 -3.82 8.31 5.32
C LEU A 191 -4.20 8.02 6.78
N TYR A 192 -4.84 6.87 7.04
CA TYR A 192 -5.24 6.52 8.40
C TYR A 192 -4.05 6.16 9.30
N ALA A 193 -2.96 5.62 8.74
CA ALA A 193 -1.70 5.45 9.48
C ALA A 193 -1.11 6.81 9.92
N ILE A 194 -1.10 7.81 9.02
CA ILE A 194 -0.68 9.18 9.35
C ILE A 194 -1.58 9.76 10.43
N LEU A 195 -2.91 9.74 10.24
CA LEU A 195 -3.86 10.30 11.21
C LEU A 195 -3.74 9.63 12.59
N GLY A 196 -3.64 8.29 12.62
CA GLY A 196 -3.50 7.52 13.85
C GLY A 196 -2.18 7.79 14.57
N CYS A 197 -1.07 7.86 13.83
CA CYS A 197 0.25 8.15 14.42
C CYS A 197 0.39 9.61 14.83
N THR A 198 -0.19 10.57 14.11
CA THR A 198 -0.27 11.96 14.55
C THR A 198 -1.08 12.07 15.85
N TYR A 199 -2.21 11.38 15.94
CA TYR A 199 -3.00 11.32 17.18
C TYR A 199 -2.19 10.70 18.33
N ALA A 200 -1.54 9.56 18.11
CA ALA A 200 -0.70 8.91 19.11
C ALA A 200 0.48 9.80 19.55
N MET A 201 1.08 10.55 18.63
CA MET A 201 2.16 11.51 18.91
C MET A 201 1.68 12.68 19.78
N CYS A 202 0.51 13.26 19.48
CA CYS A 202 -0.08 14.34 20.30
C CYS A 202 -0.42 13.84 21.71
N MET A 203 -1.09 12.69 21.80
CA MET A 203 -1.47 12.09 23.08
C MET A 203 -0.25 11.63 23.89
N GLY A 204 0.77 11.08 23.22
CA GLY A 204 2.03 10.67 23.83
C GLY A 204 2.82 11.85 24.38
N THR A 205 2.93 12.95 23.62
CA THR A 205 3.52 14.21 24.09
C THR A 205 2.78 14.76 25.31
N TRP A 206 1.44 14.73 25.29
CA TRP A 206 0.64 15.15 26.43
C TRP A 206 0.85 14.25 27.67
N ALA A 207 0.93 12.93 27.49
CA ALA A 207 1.24 12.01 28.59
C ALA A 207 2.65 12.25 29.15
N LEU A 208 3.66 12.51 28.31
CA LEU A 208 5.00 12.86 28.75
C LEU A 208 4.99 14.14 29.60
N TYR A 209 4.24 15.17 29.18
CA TYR A 209 4.06 16.39 29.95
C TYR A 209 3.43 16.11 31.33
N LYS A 210 2.46 15.19 31.42
CA LYS A 210 1.81 14.80 32.69
C LYS A 210 2.70 13.93 33.59
N LEU A 211 3.56 13.10 33.02
CA LEU A 211 4.47 12.21 33.77
C LEU A 211 5.70 12.94 34.31
N LEU A 212 6.09 14.08 33.71
CA LEU A 212 7.31 14.80 34.08
C LEU A 212 7.30 15.29 35.54
N PRO A 213 6.22 15.91 36.07
CA PRO A 213 6.14 16.29 37.48
C PRO A 213 6.15 15.09 38.43
N GLU A 214 5.51 13.97 38.06
CA GLU A 214 5.44 12.76 38.90
C GLU A 214 6.83 12.17 39.16
N LEU A 215 7.72 12.17 38.17
CA LEU A 215 9.10 11.74 38.33
C LEU A 215 9.86 12.57 39.37
N THR A 216 9.70 13.90 39.30
CA THR A 216 10.34 14.81 40.26
C THR A 216 9.76 14.65 41.66
N ALA A 217 8.45 14.43 41.79
CA ALA A 217 7.77 14.19 43.05
C ALA A 217 8.22 12.87 43.70
N VAL A 218 8.23 11.77 42.95
CA VAL A 218 8.74 10.46 43.44
C VAL A 218 10.21 10.55 43.84
N SER A 219 11.03 11.33 43.11
CA SER A 219 12.43 11.55 43.47
C SER A 219 12.60 12.31 44.79
N ARG A 220 11.72 13.27 45.08
CA ARG A 220 11.74 14.06 46.32
C ARG A 220 11.21 13.25 47.50
N ALA A 221 10.06 12.61 47.33
CA ALA A 221 9.46 11.74 48.34
C ALA A 221 10.42 10.61 48.74
N GLY A 222 11.11 9.98 47.78
CA GLY A 222 12.12 8.97 48.08
C GLY A 222 13.31 9.50 48.89
N ARG A 223 13.75 10.75 48.66
CA ARG A 223 14.83 11.38 49.44
C ARG A 223 14.38 11.71 50.86
N GLU A 224 13.18 12.27 51.02
CA GLU A 224 12.62 12.63 52.33
C GLU A 224 12.37 11.39 53.19
N LEU A 225 11.80 10.32 52.60
CA LEU A 225 11.55 9.06 53.30
C LEU A 225 12.84 8.34 53.73
N TRP A 226 13.91 8.45 52.93
CA TRP A 226 15.23 7.93 53.28
C TRP A 226 15.87 8.70 54.43
N SER A 227 15.69 10.02 54.49
CA SER A 227 16.27 10.86 55.54
C SER A 227 15.62 10.71 56.92
N GLY A 228 14.41 10.15 57.00
CA GLY A 228 13.60 10.09 58.23
C GLY A 228 13.48 8.70 58.85
N PHE A 229 14.42 7.78 58.61
CA PHE A 229 14.25 6.35 58.92
C PHE A 229 14.95 5.90 60.23
N PRO A 230 14.23 5.78 61.36
CA PRO A 230 14.62 4.87 62.45
C PRO A 230 13.51 3.89 62.91
N ASP A 231 13.95 2.64 63.12
CA ASP A 231 13.41 1.51 63.88
C ASP A 231 11.90 1.34 64.15
N LYS A 232 11.31 0.47 63.30
CA LYS A 232 10.17 -0.49 63.49
C LYS A 232 8.79 -0.18 62.85
N ILE A 233 8.50 -1.02 61.84
CA ILE A 233 7.23 -1.68 61.37
C ILE A 233 6.18 -0.76 60.69
N PRO A 234 5.79 -0.97 59.41
CA PRO A 234 5.64 -2.23 58.65
C PRO A 234 6.98 -2.78 58.16
N THR A 235 7.05 -4.03 57.70
CA THR A 235 8.27 -4.57 57.10
C THR A 235 8.78 -3.55 56.09
N ILE A 236 9.94 -2.95 56.36
CA ILE A 236 10.60 -1.91 55.55
C ILE A 236 10.56 -2.27 54.07
N ARG A 237 10.65 -3.58 53.82
CA ARG A 237 10.45 -4.28 52.55
C ARG A 237 9.17 -3.90 51.78
N ASP A 238 8.03 -3.74 52.43
CA ASP A 238 6.73 -3.53 51.76
C ASP A 238 6.52 -2.06 51.38
N VAL A 239 6.97 -1.13 52.23
CA VAL A 239 6.99 0.31 51.91
C VAL A 239 8.02 0.59 50.82
N LEU A 240 9.22 0.03 50.94
CA LEU A 240 10.25 0.10 49.91
C LEU A 240 9.79 -0.58 48.61
N GLY A 241 9.11 -1.72 48.72
CA GLY A 241 8.52 -2.45 47.60
C GLY A 241 7.46 -1.63 46.88
N LEU A 242 6.56 -0.97 47.59
CA LEU A 242 5.54 -0.09 47.00
C LEU A 242 6.16 1.13 46.31
N LEU A 243 7.14 1.78 46.94
CA LEU A 243 7.86 2.93 46.35
C LEU A 243 8.64 2.53 45.10
N LEU A 244 9.31 1.36 45.13
CA LEU A 244 9.99 0.79 43.97
C LEU A 244 8.99 0.44 42.86
N LEU A 245 7.86 -0.18 43.17
CA LEU A 245 6.83 -0.53 42.19
C LEU A 245 6.22 0.70 41.52
N VAL A 246 5.91 1.75 42.29
CA VAL A 246 5.43 3.03 41.75
C VAL A 246 6.48 3.66 40.85
N ARG A 247 7.76 3.69 41.28
CA ARG A 247 8.86 4.22 40.48
C ARG A 247 9.07 3.44 39.18
N VAL A 248 9.05 2.10 39.24
CA VAL A 248 9.17 1.22 38.08
C VAL A 248 7.99 1.45 37.13
N ARG A 249 6.75 1.51 37.63
CA ARG A 249 5.56 1.72 36.81
C ARG A 249 5.55 3.06 36.10
N VAL A 250 5.90 4.15 36.79
CA VAL A 250 6.03 5.49 36.21
C VAL A 250 7.17 5.51 35.17
N SER A 251 8.31 4.87 35.47
CA SER A 251 9.45 4.80 34.55
C SER A 251 9.12 4.01 33.28
N VAL A 252 8.44 2.86 33.40
CA VAL A 252 8.01 2.06 32.24
C VAL A 252 7.03 2.85 31.37
N ARG A 253 6.05 3.54 31.97
CA ARG A 253 5.09 4.37 31.23
C ARG A 253 5.76 5.55 30.53
N LEU A 254 6.74 6.18 31.17
CA LEU A 254 7.54 7.25 30.57
C LEU A 254 8.30 6.76 29.35
N VAL A 255 9.07 5.67 29.51
CA VAL A 255 9.88 5.09 28.42
C VAL A 255 8.97 4.62 27.28
N ALA A 256 7.87 3.94 27.60
CA ALA A 256 6.89 3.51 26.60
C ALA A 256 6.27 4.71 25.86
N SER A 257 5.85 5.76 26.57
CA SER A 257 5.27 6.96 25.96
C SER A 257 6.28 7.68 25.06
N PHE A 258 7.54 7.77 25.48
CA PHE A 258 8.63 8.36 24.67
C PHE A 258 8.86 7.56 23.40
N TYR A 259 9.04 6.23 23.53
CA TYR A 259 9.26 5.34 22.39
C TYR A 259 8.09 5.36 21.41
N LEU A 260 6.85 5.28 21.91
CA LEU A 260 5.63 5.33 21.09
C LEU A 260 5.51 6.66 20.35
N THR A 261 5.85 7.78 21.00
CA THR A 261 5.83 9.12 20.37
C THR A 261 6.86 9.19 19.24
N PHE A 262 8.09 8.73 19.48
CA PHE A 262 9.16 8.72 18.48
C PHE A 262 8.85 7.80 17.29
N MET A 263 8.38 6.59 17.56
CA MET A 263 7.96 5.65 16.52
C MET A 263 6.80 6.20 15.69
N SER A 264 5.81 6.83 16.34
CA SER A 264 4.69 7.47 15.65
C SER A 264 5.16 8.60 14.74
N PHE A 265 6.11 9.43 15.20
CA PHE A 265 6.73 10.46 14.36
C PHE A 265 7.42 9.87 13.12
N GLY A 266 8.20 8.80 13.29
CA GLY A 266 8.84 8.09 12.18
C GLY A 266 7.82 7.57 11.15
N VAL A 267 6.71 6.99 11.60
CA VAL A 267 5.63 6.53 10.72
C VAL A 267 4.96 7.69 9.99
N VAL A 268 4.70 8.82 10.64
CA VAL A 268 4.12 10.01 10.01
C VAL A 268 4.99 10.51 8.85
N ILE A 269 6.31 10.61 9.06
CA ILE A 269 7.24 11.04 8.01
C ILE A 269 7.31 10.02 6.88
N GLY A 270 7.49 8.72 7.20
CA GLY A 270 7.61 7.67 6.20
C GLY A 270 6.33 7.49 5.37
N ALA A 271 5.19 7.34 6.03
CA ALA A 271 3.90 7.20 5.35
C ALA A 271 3.51 8.49 4.61
N GLY A 272 3.86 9.67 5.13
CA GLY A 272 3.65 10.96 4.46
C GLY A 272 4.42 11.07 3.14
N PHE A 273 5.69 10.65 3.12
CA PHE A 273 6.48 10.61 1.90
C PHE A 273 5.89 9.64 0.86
N LEU A 274 5.51 8.43 1.29
CA LEU A 274 4.87 7.44 0.41
C LEU A 274 3.54 7.95 -0.15
N LEU A 275 2.72 8.61 0.67
CA LEU A 275 1.44 9.18 0.23
C LEU A 275 1.66 10.30 -0.79
N LYS A 276 2.66 11.17 -0.57
CA LYS A 276 3.04 12.21 -1.54
C LYS A 276 3.42 11.60 -2.89
N GLN A 277 4.24 10.54 -2.89
CA GLN A 277 4.62 9.84 -4.12
C GLN A 277 3.39 9.27 -4.87
N GLN A 278 2.45 8.65 -4.15
CA GLN A 278 1.21 8.13 -4.75
C GLN A 278 0.36 9.26 -5.36
N LEU A 279 0.21 10.38 -4.66
CA LEU A 279 -0.55 11.53 -5.14
C LEU A 279 0.08 12.16 -6.38
N GLU A 280 1.41 12.31 -6.40
CA GLU A 280 2.15 12.84 -7.55
C GLU A 280 1.98 11.93 -8.78
N GLY A 281 2.06 10.61 -8.61
CA GLY A 281 1.77 9.65 -9.67
C GLY A 281 0.36 9.84 -10.26
N ILE A 282 -0.66 9.93 -9.39
CA ILE A 282 -2.05 10.17 -9.81
C ILE A 282 -2.19 11.50 -10.56
N PHE A 283 -1.59 12.58 -10.06
CA PHE A 283 -1.70 13.90 -10.69
C PHE A 283 -1.01 13.99 -12.04
N LEU A 284 0.11 13.28 -12.21
CA LEU A 284 0.79 13.13 -13.49
C LEU A 284 0.09 12.13 -14.42
N GLY A 285 -0.76 11.25 -13.87
CA GLY A 285 -1.38 10.15 -14.61
C GLY A 285 -0.44 8.96 -14.84
N GLU A 286 0.70 8.96 -14.15
CA GLU A 286 1.81 8.03 -14.27
C GLU A 286 1.76 7.00 -13.12
N THR A 287 2.16 5.77 -13.41
CA THR A 287 2.53 4.78 -12.39
C THR A 287 3.98 4.98 -11.98
N ALA A 288 4.42 4.43 -10.83
CA ALA A 288 5.84 4.44 -10.45
C ALA A 288 6.74 3.80 -11.53
N ILE A 289 6.22 2.84 -12.29
CA ILE A 289 6.92 2.23 -13.43
C ILE A 289 7.08 3.22 -14.59
N ASP A 290 6.04 4.02 -14.88
CA ASP A 290 6.10 5.05 -15.93
C ASP A 290 7.16 6.11 -15.61
N VAL A 291 7.30 6.48 -14.33
CA VAL A 291 8.34 7.41 -13.85
C VAL A 291 9.74 6.82 -14.06
N MET A 292 9.96 5.55 -13.69
CA MET A 292 11.26 4.89 -13.88
C MET A 292 11.63 4.64 -15.35
N ARG A 293 10.62 4.51 -16.22
CA ARG A 293 10.81 4.30 -17.67
C ARG A 293 11.00 5.59 -18.47
N ARG A 294 11.17 6.74 -17.80
CA ARG A 294 11.63 7.97 -18.44
C ARG A 294 13.06 7.77 -18.96
N VAL A 295 13.19 7.14 -20.12
CA VAL A 295 14.37 7.30 -20.96
C VAL A 295 14.37 8.78 -21.36
N PRO A 296 15.43 9.55 -21.11
CA PRO A 296 15.55 10.87 -21.70
C PRO A 296 15.59 10.66 -23.22
N VAL A 297 14.50 10.96 -23.90
CA VAL A 297 14.49 11.04 -25.36
C VAL A 297 15.35 12.23 -25.70
N VAL A 298 16.57 11.99 -26.19
CA VAL A 298 17.35 13.02 -26.88
C VAL A 298 16.60 13.30 -28.17
N VAL A 299 15.80 14.37 -28.15
CA VAL A 299 15.08 14.85 -29.33
C VAL A 299 16.08 15.56 -30.22
N THR A 300 16.58 14.87 -31.25
CA THR A 300 17.02 15.56 -32.46
C THR A 300 15.79 16.11 -33.17
N GLY A 301 15.57 17.41 -33.05
CA GLY A 301 14.94 18.21 -34.11
C GLY A 301 13.42 18.33 -34.18
N ASP A 302 12.61 17.37 -33.72
CA ASP A 302 11.15 17.44 -33.90
C ASP A 302 10.38 17.54 -32.58
N ILE A 303 9.58 18.60 -32.46
CA ILE A 303 8.73 18.91 -31.32
C ILE A 303 7.74 17.75 -31.10
N VAL A 304 7.99 16.91 -30.10
CA VAL A 304 7.00 15.96 -29.57
C VAL A 304 5.88 16.77 -28.91
N PRO A 305 4.58 16.53 -29.21
CA PRO A 305 3.50 17.24 -28.54
C PRO A 305 3.61 17.00 -27.03
N GLY A 306 3.78 18.08 -26.28
CA GLY A 306 4.00 18.05 -24.84
C GLY A 306 2.88 17.31 -24.12
N ARG A 307 3.25 16.42 -23.19
CA ARG A 307 2.34 15.88 -22.17
C ARG A 307 1.72 17.08 -21.44
N VAL A 308 0.41 17.28 -21.61
CA VAL A 308 -0.32 18.29 -20.84
C VAL A 308 -0.35 17.83 -19.39
N VAL A 309 0.60 18.32 -18.60
CA VAL A 309 0.53 18.21 -17.14
C VAL A 309 -0.64 19.06 -16.72
N GLU A 310 -1.70 18.40 -16.26
CA GLU A 310 -2.89 19.06 -15.74
C GLU A 310 -2.50 19.91 -14.51
N SER A 311 -2.29 21.22 -14.75
CA SER A 311 -1.84 22.18 -13.74
C SER A 311 -3.00 22.68 -12.88
N THR A 312 -4.23 22.53 -13.36
CA THR A 312 -5.41 23.02 -12.64
C THR A 312 -5.76 22.14 -11.45
N TRP A 313 -6.07 22.76 -10.31
CA TRP A 313 -6.56 22.06 -9.12
C TRP A 313 -7.83 21.26 -9.40
N ALA A 314 -8.72 21.80 -10.25
CA ALA A 314 -9.94 21.11 -10.67
C ALA A 314 -9.62 19.80 -11.42
N GLY A 315 -8.62 19.79 -12.30
CA GLY A 315 -8.20 18.59 -13.01
C GLY A 315 -7.54 17.55 -12.11
N ARG A 316 -6.72 17.98 -11.14
CA ARG A 316 -6.14 17.08 -10.12
C ARG A 316 -7.21 16.42 -9.27
N LEU A 317 -8.23 17.18 -8.85
CA LEU A 317 -9.37 16.64 -8.10
C LEU A 317 -10.17 15.63 -8.92
N ARG A 318 -10.40 15.86 -10.22
CA ARG A 318 -11.05 14.88 -11.11
C ARG A 318 -10.26 13.57 -11.23
N LYS A 319 -8.93 13.62 -11.22
CA LYS A 319 -8.08 12.41 -11.21
C LYS A 319 -8.20 11.68 -9.87
N LEU A 320 -8.16 12.40 -8.77
CA LEU A 320 -8.34 11.84 -7.44
C LEU A 320 -9.74 11.22 -7.24
N ASP A 321 -10.78 11.87 -7.76
CA ASP A 321 -12.17 11.38 -7.71
C ASP A 321 -12.35 10.04 -8.41
N ARG A 322 -11.61 9.80 -9.51
CA ARG A 322 -11.59 8.51 -10.20
C ARG A 322 -11.01 7.41 -9.32
N VAL A 323 -9.85 7.66 -8.70
CA VAL A 323 -9.19 6.65 -7.84
C VAL A 323 -9.95 6.43 -6.53
N LEU A 324 -10.45 7.51 -5.93
CA LEU A 324 -11.25 7.47 -4.69
C LEU A 324 -12.74 7.22 -4.95
N GLY A 325 -13.14 6.81 -6.17
CA GLY A 325 -14.50 6.36 -6.48
C GLY A 325 -15.62 7.29 -6.02
N LYS A 326 -15.44 8.62 -6.17
CA LYS A 326 -16.51 9.59 -5.98
C LYS A 326 -17.37 9.57 -7.24
N GLY A 327 -18.50 8.84 -7.17
CA GLY A 327 -19.48 8.86 -8.26
C GLY A 327 -19.97 10.28 -8.56
N ARG A 328 -20.56 10.51 -9.75
CA ARG A 328 -21.17 11.82 -10.09
C ARG A 328 -22.13 12.23 -8.98
N GLY A 329 -21.92 13.42 -8.39
CA GLY A 329 -22.72 13.94 -7.27
C GLY A 329 -22.38 13.38 -5.88
N GLY A 330 -21.37 12.51 -5.75
CA GLY A 330 -20.91 11.99 -4.47
C GLY A 330 -20.31 13.08 -3.58
N ARG A 331 -20.46 12.96 -2.26
CA ARG A 331 -19.95 13.94 -1.29
C ARG A 331 -18.49 13.60 -0.93
N TRP A 332 -17.71 14.61 -0.52
CA TRP A 332 -16.26 14.44 -0.31
C TRP A 332 -15.93 13.37 0.75
N TRP A 333 -16.78 13.18 1.76
CA TRP A 333 -16.57 12.15 2.79
C TRP A 333 -16.68 10.71 2.26
N HIS A 334 -17.24 10.50 1.06
CA HIS A 334 -17.24 9.18 0.42
C HIS A 334 -15.82 8.70 0.07
N TRP A 335 -14.85 9.61 0.00
CA TRP A 335 -13.44 9.28 -0.14
C TRP A 335 -12.91 8.47 1.05
N LEU A 336 -13.37 8.81 2.25
CA LEU A 336 -12.87 8.23 3.51
C LEU A 336 -13.55 6.91 3.87
N LEU A 337 -14.64 6.56 3.19
CA LEU A 337 -15.36 5.33 3.51
C LEU A 337 -14.54 4.09 3.10
N PRO A 338 -14.45 3.08 3.98
CA PRO A 338 -13.85 1.80 3.64
C PRO A 338 -14.66 1.12 2.54
N ARG A 339 -14.00 0.71 1.46
CA ARG A 339 -14.61 0.00 0.34
C ARG A 339 -13.68 -1.11 -0.13
N TRP A 340 -14.25 -2.29 -0.34
CA TRP A 340 -13.50 -3.42 -0.87
C TRP A 340 -13.16 -3.22 -2.36
N PRO A 341 -11.91 -3.52 -2.79
CA PRO A 341 -11.52 -3.54 -4.20
C PRO A 341 -12.44 -4.43 -5.04
N ARG A 342 -12.95 -3.90 -6.16
CA ARG A 342 -13.74 -4.69 -7.12
C ARG A 342 -12.91 -4.92 -8.37
N THR A 343 -12.93 -6.15 -8.87
CA THR A 343 -12.25 -6.52 -10.11
C THR A 343 -12.83 -5.76 -11.30
N GLY A 344 -11.98 -5.11 -12.09
CA GLY A 344 -12.35 -4.59 -13.41
C GLY A 344 -12.83 -3.13 -13.46
N GLN A 345 -12.68 -2.35 -12.38
CA GLN A 345 -13.06 -0.93 -12.36
C GLN A 345 -12.34 -0.11 -13.45
N PHE A 346 -11.13 -0.49 -13.83
CA PHE A 346 -10.38 0.19 -14.89
C PHE A 346 -11.02 0.02 -16.28
N SER A 347 -11.76 -1.07 -16.53
CA SER A 347 -12.42 -1.33 -17.82
C SER A 347 -13.69 -0.49 -18.01
N GLU A 348 -14.43 -0.22 -16.92
CA GLU A 348 -15.61 0.65 -16.95
C GLU A 348 -15.23 2.11 -17.16
N HIS A 349 -14.08 2.55 -16.64
CA HIS A 349 -13.63 3.93 -16.79
C HIS A 349 -13.20 4.32 -18.21
N LYS A 350 -12.81 3.36 -19.08
CA LYS A 350 -12.61 3.63 -20.52
C LYS A 350 -13.92 3.80 -21.31
N LYS A 351 -15.04 3.24 -20.82
CA LYS A 351 -16.35 3.37 -21.49
C LYS A 351 -17.07 4.69 -21.19
N ALA A 352 -16.57 5.47 -20.22
CA ALA A 352 -17.20 6.70 -19.75
C ALA A 352 -16.39 7.97 -20.09
N GLY A 353 -15.36 7.84 -20.92
CA GLY A 353 -14.45 8.93 -21.34
C GLY A 353 -14.82 9.49 -22.69
#